data_AF-A0A0M1JGB3-F1
#
_entry.id   AF-A0A0M1JGB3-F1
#
_cell.length_a   1.000
_cell.length_b   1.000
_cell.length_c   1.000
_cell.angle_alpha   90.00
_cell.angle_beta   90.00
_cell.angle_gamma   90.00
#
_symmetry.space_group_name_H-M   'P 1'
#
loop_
_entity.id
_entity.type
_entity.pdbx_description
1 polymer ?
#
loop_
_entity_poly.entity_id
_entity_poly.type
_entity_poly.pdbx_seq_one_letter_code
_entity_poly.pdbx_strand_id
1 'polypeptide(L)'
;MKVAIIMVTIMLLVIILLVDWGGKHSKSQALQIHGRTMGTSYTVKLLNLPNDWEAVKTRQAIAKILDQLHTQMSTYNPNSEISKFNTSQSTDWFPVSKDMCAIVAESLRISKLTDGAFDITVGPLVNLWGFGAKDTHNEPPSKTTIEAAMRQIGYQYLQ
;
A
#
# COMPACT_ATOMS: atom_id res chain seq x y z
N MET A 1 -4.17 -15.27 -72.79
CA MET A 1 -4.99 -14.25 -72.08
C MET A 1 -5.78 -14.83 -70.91
N LYS A 2 -6.60 -15.89 -71.07
CA LYS A 2 -7.42 -16.47 -69.99
C LYS A 2 -6.61 -17.01 -68.78
N VAL A 3 -5.47 -17.67 -69.02
CA VAL A 3 -4.61 -18.23 -67.95
C VAL A 3 -3.98 -17.13 -67.08
N ALA A 4 -3.56 -16.02 -67.69
CA ALA A 4 -2.98 -14.88 -66.98
C ALA A 4 -4.03 -14.19 -66.08
N ILE A 5 -5.28 -14.08 -66.55
CA ILE A 5 -6.37 -13.51 -65.76
C ILE A 5 -6.66 -14.39 -64.53
N ILE A 6 -6.74 -15.71 -64.71
CA ILE A 6 -6.99 -16.66 -63.61
C ILE A 6 -5.88 -16.58 -62.55
N MET A 7 -4.61 -16.51 -62.96
CA MET A 7 -3.50 -16.37 -62.01
C MET A 7 -3.53 -15.06 -61.24
N VAL A 8 -3.87 -13.95 -61.89
CA VAL A 8 -4.00 -12.64 -61.22
C VAL A 8 -5.16 -12.65 -60.22
N THR A 9 -6.30 -13.26 -60.56
CA THR A 9 -7.45 -13.36 -59.65
C THR A 9 -7.14 -14.22 -58.42
N ILE A 10 -6.44 -15.34 -58.60
CA ILE A 10 -6.00 -16.20 -57.48
C ILE A 10 -5.01 -15.43 -56.59
N MET A 11 -4.06 -14.70 -57.17
CA MET A 11 -3.09 -13.91 -56.41
C MET A 11 -3.77 -12.82 -55.57
N LEU A 12 -4.78 -12.13 -56.12
CA LEU A 12 -5.56 -11.14 -55.41
C LEU A 12 -6.40 -11.75 -54.27
N LEU A 13 -6.99 -12.93 -54.48
CA LEU A 13 -7.73 -13.65 -53.43
C LEU A 13 -6.82 -14.10 -52.28
N VAL A 14 -5.60 -14.55 -52.60
CA VAL A 14 -4.59 -14.90 -51.59
C VAL A 14 -4.15 -13.68 -50.79
N ILE A 15 -3.97 -12.53 -51.45
CA ILE A 15 -3.63 -11.26 -50.77
C ILE A 15 -4.76 -10.82 -49.84
N ILE A 16 -6.01 -10.91 -50.27
CA ILE A 16 -7.18 -10.56 -49.43
C ILE A 16 -7.28 -11.49 -48.22
N LEU A 17 -7.07 -12.80 -48.41
CA LEU A 17 -7.08 -13.77 -47.31
C LEU A 17 -5.91 -13.58 -46.33
N LEU A 18 -4.76 -13.08 -46.80
CA LEU A 18 -3.60 -12.75 -45.95
C LEU A 18 -3.79 -11.43 -45.18
N VAL A 19 -4.60 -10.50 -45.69
CA VAL A 19 -4.90 -9.24 -44.99
C VAL A 19 -5.87 -9.46 -43.81
N ASP A 20 -6.69 -10.51 -43.84
CA ASP A 20 -7.67 -10.81 -42.79
C ASP A 20 -7.11 -11.65 -41.61
N TRP A 21 -5.91 -12.22 -41.75
CA TRP A 21 -5.14 -12.81 -40.63
C TRP A 21 -4.40 -11.71 -39.82
N GLY A 22 -5.02 -10.54 -39.69
CA GLY A 22 -4.55 -9.44 -38.86
C GLY A 22 -5.40 -9.24 -37.60
N GLY A 23 -6.31 -10.18 -37.31
CA GLY A 23 -7.16 -10.17 -36.12
C GLY A 23 -6.32 -10.07 -34.86
N LYS A 24 -6.11 -8.84 -34.40
CA LYS A 24 -5.53 -8.52 -33.09
C LYS A 24 -6.45 -9.11 -32.04
N HIS A 25 -6.18 -10.36 -31.66
CA HIS A 25 -6.47 -10.80 -30.30
C HIS A 25 -5.58 -9.97 -29.38
N SER A 26 -6.04 -8.75 -29.08
CA SER A 26 -5.53 -7.99 -27.95
C SER A 26 -5.89 -8.81 -26.72
N LYS A 27 -4.99 -9.72 -26.31
CA LYS A 27 -4.95 -10.15 -24.93
C LYS A 27 -4.83 -8.85 -24.14
N SER A 28 -5.93 -8.45 -23.50
CA SER A 28 -5.96 -7.34 -22.54
C SER A 28 -4.79 -7.53 -21.59
N GLN A 29 -3.67 -6.88 -21.89
CA GLN A 29 -2.45 -7.09 -21.16
C GLN A 29 -2.62 -6.27 -19.88
N ALA A 30 -2.80 -6.98 -18.76
CA ALA A 30 -2.96 -6.36 -17.46
C ALA A 30 -1.85 -5.32 -17.25
N LEU A 31 -2.22 -4.06 -17.05
CA LEU A 31 -1.24 -3.06 -16.69
C LEU A 31 -0.78 -3.33 -15.26
N GLN A 32 0.53 -3.35 -15.06
CA GLN A 32 1.11 -3.45 -13.73
C GLN A 32 1.82 -2.14 -13.37
N ILE A 33 1.51 -1.63 -12.19
CA ILE A 33 2.19 -0.49 -11.57
C ILE A 33 2.91 -1.05 -10.34
N HIS A 34 4.21 -0.79 -10.26
CA HIS A 34 5.05 -1.20 -9.14
C HIS A 34 5.70 0.03 -8.52
N GLY A 35 5.98 -0.05 -7.23
CA GLY A 35 6.70 1.00 -6.51
C GLY A 35 7.17 0.53 -5.15
N ARG A 36 7.74 1.46 -4.38
CA ARG A 36 8.24 1.22 -3.03
C ARG A 36 7.76 2.34 -2.12
N THR A 37 7.32 1.98 -0.91
CA THR A 37 6.93 2.92 0.15
C THR A 37 6.85 2.16 1.48
N MET A 38 6.83 2.88 2.61
CA MET A 38 6.61 2.30 3.94
C MET A 38 7.50 1.08 4.25
N GLY A 39 8.76 1.10 3.80
CA GLY A 39 9.72 0.01 4.02
C GLY A 39 9.52 -1.25 3.17
N THR A 40 8.59 -1.25 2.21
CA THR A 40 8.28 -2.42 1.35
C THR A 40 8.05 -2.03 -0.11
N SER A 41 7.69 -3.00 -0.95
CA SER A 41 7.26 -2.82 -2.33
C SER A 41 5.76 -3.07 -2.49
N TYR A 42 5.14 -2.43 -3.49
CA TYR A 42 3.74 -2.66 -3.85
C TYR A 42 3.61 -2.99 -5.33
N THR A 43 2.52 -3.69 -5.67
CA THR A 43 2.12 -3.98 -7.06
C THR A 43 0.62 -3.80 -7.20
N VAL A 44 0.21 -2.97 -8.15
CA VAL A 44 -1.20 -2.79 -8.55
C VAL A 44 -1.36 -3.36 -9.95
N LYS A 45 -2.26 -4.32 -10.12
CA LYS A 45 -2.61 -4.92 -11.43
C LYS A 45 -3.99 -4.41 -11.84
N LEU A 46 -4.05 -3.75 -12.99
CA LEU A 46 -5.28 -3.18 -13.53
C LEU A 46 -5.72 -3.99 -14.76
N LEU A 47 -6.99 -4.36 -14.78
CA LEU A 47 -7.65 -5.10 -15.85
C LEU A 47 -8.79 -4.26 -16.40
N ASN A 48 -9.16 -4.47 -17.67
CA ASN A 48 -10.33 -3.85 -18.31
C ASN A 48 -10.36 -2.32 -18.19
N LEU A 49 -9.22 -1.68 -18.49
CA LEU A 49 -9.10 -0.23 -18.44
C LEU A 49 -9.93 0.46 -19.55
N PRO A 50 -10.56 1.60 -19.26
CA PRO A 50 -11.20 2.44 -20.28
C PRO A 50 -10.24 2.84 -21.41
N ASN A 51 -10.77 3.13 -22.60
CA ASN A 51 -9.96 3.51 -23.76
C ASN A 51 -9.23 4.85 -23.59
N ASP A 52 -9.79 5.76 -22.78
CA ASP A 52 -9.27 7.09 -22.46
C ASP A 52 -8.40 7.10 -21.18
N TRP A 53 -8.06 5.92 -20.66
CA TRP A 53 -7.28 5.81 -19.45
C TRP A 53 -5.85 6.35 -19.61
N GLU A 54 -5.36 7.04 -18.57
CA GLU A 54 -4.02 7.62 -18.53
C GLU A 54 -3.14 6.98 -17.46
N ALA A 55 -2.09 6.29 -17.92
CA ALA A 55 -1.10 5.63 -17.06
C ALA A 55 -0.43 6.55 -16.06
N VAL A 56 -0.04 7.74 -16.52
CA VAL A 56 0.70 8.70 -15.71
C VAL A 56 -0.20 9.22 -14.58
N LYS A 57 -1.44 9.62 -14.90
CA LYS A 57 -2.41 10.11 -13.90
C LYS A 57 -2.72 9.04 -12.85
N THR A 58 -2.89 7.79 -13.26
CA THR A 58 -3.18 6.68 -12.33
C THR A 58 -2.00 6.41 -11.40
N ARG A 59 -0.77 6.39 -11.92
CA ARG A 59 0.44 6.24 -11.10
C ARG A 59 0.58 7.38 -10.09
N GLN A 60 0.35 8.61 -10.52
CA GLN A 60 0.40 9.79 -9.65
C GLN A 60 -0.67 9.72 -8.55
N ALA A 61 -1.89 9.29 -8.88
CA ALA A 61 -2.95 9.13 -7.89
C ALA A 61 -2.61 8.06 -6.84
N ILE A 62 -2.09 6.91 -7.26
CA ILE A 62 -1.63 5.85 -6.35
C ILE A 62 -0.51 6.36 -5.44
N ALA A 63 0.52 6.99 -6.03
CA ALA A 63 1.64 7.55 -5.27
C ALA A 63 1.15 8.57 -4.24
N LYS A 64 0.25 9.48 -4.64
CA LYS A 64 -0.31 10.50 -3.75
C LYS A 64 -1.04 9.90 -2.54
N ILE A 65 -1.85 8.85 -2.74
CA ILE A 65 -2.55 8.18 -1.63
C ILE A 65 -1.54 7.53 -0.68
N LEU A 66 -0.54 6.83 -1.22
CA LEU A 66 0.48 6.16 -0.43
C LEU A 66 1.36 7.15 0.33
N ASP A 67 1.73 8.27 -0.28
CA ASP A 67 2.52 9.33 0.35
C ASP A 67 1.74 10.04 1.46
N GLN A 68 0.42 10.25 1.27
CA GLN A 68 -0.45 10.81 2.29
C GLN A 68 -0.51 9.90 3.52
N LEU A 69 -0.76 8.61 3.32
CA LEU A 69 -0.74 7.62 4.42
C LEU A 69 0.62 7.57 5.11
N HIS A 70 1.72 7.61 4.34
CA HIS A 70 3.07 7.63 4.90
C HIS A 70 3.31 8.87 5.78
N THR A 71 2.83 10.03 5.33
CA THR A 71 2.94 11.29 6.08
C THR A 71 2.13 11.26 7.38
N GLN A 72 0.99 10.58 7.40
CA GLN A 72 0.15 10.47 8.60
C GLN A 72 0.69 9.41 9.58
N MET A 73 1.11 8.25 9.10
CA MET A 73 1.22 7.03 9.92
C MET A 73 2.65 6.48 10.08
N SER A 74 3.65 7.12 9.49
CA SER A 74 5.04 6.66 9.65
C SER A 74 5.56 6.95 11.05
N THR A 75 5.82 5.90 11.83
CA THR A 75 6.48 5.99 13.15
C THR A 75 7.96 6.36 13.07
N TYR A 76 8.54 6.34 11.87
CA TYR A 76 9.93 6.74 11.60
C TYR A 76 10.07 8.20 11.19
N ASN A 77 8.98 8.85 10.74
CA ASN A 77 8.99 10.25 10.37
C ASN A 77 8.59 11.09 11.60
N PRO A 78 9.48 11.91 12.18
CA PRO A 78 9.15 12.73 13.35
C PRO A 78 8.09 13.79 13.07
N ASN A 79 7.88 14.16 11.81
CA ASN A 79 6.86 15.12 11.40
C ASN A 79 5.49 14.48 11.12
N SER A 80 5.39 13.15 11.17
CA SER A 80 4.13 12.48 10.94
C SER A 80 3.13 12.77 12.05
N GLU A 81 1.86 12.61 11.71
CA GLU A 81 0.77 12.81 12.65
C GLU A 81 0.88 11.84 13.84
N ILE A 82 1.15 10.56 13.60
CA ILE A 82 1.34 9.55 14.65
C ILE A 82 2.53 9.85 15.55
N SER A 83 3.66 10.32 14.98
CA SER A 83 4.84 10.65 15.78
C SER A 83 4.57 11.84 16.69
N LYS A 84 3.88 12.87 16.18
CA LYS A 84 3.47 14.03 16.97
C LYS A 84 2.54 13.61 18.12
N PHE A 85 1.54 12.77 17.84
CA PHE A 85 0.67 12.20 18.87
C PHE A 85 1.49 11.46 19.93
N ASN A 86 2.36 10.53 19.53
CA ASN A 86 3.19 9.72 20.44
C ASN A 86 4.18 10.55 21.29
N THR A 87 4.56 11.75 20.85
CA THR A 87 5.43 12.67 21.61
C THR A 87 4.66 13.63 22.52
N SER A 88 3.34 13.72 22.37
CA SER A 88 2.51 14.56 23.23
C SER A 88 2.54 14.04 24.67
N GLN A 89 2.69 14.95 25.63
CA GLN A 89 2.59 14.65 27.06
C GLN A 89 1.23 15.05 27.64
N SER A 90 0.35 15.66 26.83
CA SER A 90 -1.00 16.04 27.28
C SER A 90 -1.95 14.84 27.21
N THR A 91 -2.89 14.79 28.14
CA THR A 91 -4.04 13.88 28.13
C THR A 91 -5.29 14.52 27.51
N ASP A 92 -5.18 15.77 27.03
CA ASP A 92 -6.25 16.44 26.30
C ASP A 92 -6.46 15.82 24.91
N TRP A 93 -7.61 16.13 24.30
CA TRP A 93 -7.90 15.71 22.94
C TRP A 93 -6.84 16.19 21.95
N PHE A 94 -6.28 15.24 21.21
CA PHE A 94 -5.32 15.52 20.15
C PHE A 94 -6.05 15.53 18.80
N PRO A 95 -6.00 16.63 18.02
CA PRO A 95 -6.66 16.69 16.73
C PRO A 95 -5.96 15.76 15.72
N VAL A 96 -6.76 14.91 15.08
CA VAL A 96 -6.28 13.95 14.08
C VAL A 96 -7.05 14.07 12.77
N SER A 97 -6.45 13.59 11.69
CA SER A 97 -7.09 13.43 10.40
C SER A 97 -8.18 12.34 10.46
N LYS A 98 -9.14 12.43 9.53
CA LYS A 98 -10.22 11.45 9.42
C LYS A 98 -9.69 10.03 9.19
N ASP A 99 -8.63 9.89 8.39
CA ASP A 99 -8.01 8.60 8.07
C ASP A 99 -7.37 7.98 9.31
N MET A 100 -6.63 8.78 10.10
CA MET A 100 -6.05 8.33 11.38
C MET A 100 -7.15 7.89 12.36
N CYS A 101 -8.19 8.70 12.51
CA CYS A 101 -9.33 8.36 13.38
C CYS A 101 -9.99 7.03 12.97
N ALA A 102 -10.23 6.82 11.67
CA ALA A 102 -10.84 5.58 11.16
C ALA A 102 -9.96 4.35 11.43
N ILE A 103 -8.64 4.47 11.23
CA ILE A 103 -7.71 3.36 11.47
C ILE A 103 -7.56 3.05 12.95
N VAL A 104 -7.48 4.06 13.81
CA VAL A 104 -7.44 3.86 15.27
C VAL A 104 -8.73 3.19 15.74
N ALA A 105 -9.89 3.67 15.29
CA ALA A 105 -11.18 3.07 15.65
C ALA A 105 -11.26 1.58 15.24
N GLU A 106 -10.84 1.25 14.03
CA GLU A 106 -10.81 -0.14 13.57
C GLU A 106 -9.78 -0.99 14.32
N SER A 107 -8.62 -0.41 14.64
CA SER A 107 -7.58 -1.07 15.43
C SER A 107 -8.09 -1.41 16.83
N LEU A 108 -8.75 -0.48 17.52
CA LEU A 108 -9.35 -0.69 18.84
C LEU A 108 -10.46 -1.75 18.78
N ARG A 109 -11.25 -1.77 17.71
CA ARG A 109 -12.25 -2.83 17.47
C ARG A 109 -11.59 -4.20 17.38
N ILE A 110 -10.51 -4.34 16.62
CA ILE A 110 -9.76 -5.60 16.47
C ILE A 110 -9.08 -5.99 17.80
N SER A 111 -8.50 -5.03 18.53
CA SER A 111 -7.93 -5.27 19.85
C SER A 111 -8.93 -5.87 20.82
N LYS A 112 -10.17 -5.34 20.82
CA LYS A 112 -11.25 -5.91 21.62
C LYS A 112 -11.67 -7.31 21.15
N LEU A 113 -11.75 -7.55 19.83
CA LEU A 113 -12.13 -8.86 19.29
C LEU A 113 -11.10 -9.96 19.55
N THR A 114 -9.86 -9.57 19.79
CA THR A 114 -8.73 -10.49 19.99
C THR A 114 -8.28 -10.57 21.44
N ASP A 115 -9.05 -9.99 22.37
CA ASP A 115 -8.72 -9.89 23.79
C ASP A 115 -7.29 -9.34 24.03
N GLY A 116 -6.87 -8.38 23.20
CA GLY A 116 -5.55 -7.74 23.27
C GLY A 116 -4.42 -8.50 22.58
N ALA A 117 -4.67 -9.62 21.90
CA ALA A 117 -3.63 -10.28 21.10
C ALA A 117 -3.15 -9.39 19.93
N PHE A 118 -4.02 -8.54 19.39
CA PHE A 118 -3.65 -7.39 18.57
C PHE A 118 -3.73 -6.12 19.42
N ASP A 119 -2.64 -5.37 19.57
CA ASP A 119 -2.62 -4.11 20.31
C ASP A 119 -1.70 -3.10 19.62
N ILE A 120 -2.25 -1.97 19.17
CA ILE A 120 -1.49 -0.90 18.49
C ILE A 120 -0.63 -0.06 19.43
N THR A 121 -0.77 -0.22 20.75
CA THR A 121 -0.03 0.53 21.77
C THR A 121 1.28 -0.14 22.17
N VAL A 122 1.65 -1.28 21.58
CA VAL A 122 2.90 -2.02 21.89
C VAL A 122 4.20 -1.30 21.50
N GLY A 123 4.10 -0.06 20.98
CA GLY A 123 5.23 0.78 20.59
C GLY A 123 6.39 0.85 21.60
N PRO A 124 6.15 0.99 22.92
CA PRO A 124 7.23 0.96 23.91
C PRO A 124 8.04 -0.33 23.88
N LEU A 125 7.40 -1.49 23.76
CA LEU A 125 8.09 -2.78 23.65
C LEU A 125 8.78 -2.94 22.29
N VAL A 126 8.11 -2.57 21.19
CA VAL A 126 8.70 -2.63 19.84
C VAL A 126 10.01 -1.84 19.78
N ASN A 127 10.03 -0.64 20.36
CA ASN A 127 11.24 0.18 20.46
C ASN A 127 12.29 -0.45 21.38
N LEU A 128 11.88 -0.97 22.54
CA LEU A 128 12.79 -1.60 23.51
C LEU A 128 13.53 -2.81 22.93
N TRP A 129 12.86 -3.58 22.06
CA TRP A 129 13.45 -4.73 21.36
C TRP A 129 14.20 -4.36 20.07
N GLY A 130 14.33 -3.07 19.74
CA GLY A 130 15.07 -2.61 18.56
C GLY A 130 14.34 -2.81 17.23
N PHE A 131 13.04 -3.09 17.23
CA PHE A 131 12.23 -3.23 16.01
C PHE A 131 11.62 -1.90 15.53
N GLY A 132 11.69 -0.85 16.34
CA GLY A 132 11.09 0.45 16.06
C GLY A 132 12.03 1.47 15.42
N ALA A 133 11.70 2.75 15.57
CA ALA A 133 12.49 3.86 15.04
C ALA A 133 13.63 4.31 15.97
N LYS A 134 13.65 3.80 17.21
CA LYS A 134 14.71 4.05 18.19
C LYS A 134 15.89 3.09 17.99
N ASP A 135 16.99 3.36 18.69
CA ASP A 135 18.25 2.62 18.57
C ASP A 135 18.08 1.09 18.62
N THR A 136 18.86 0.40 17.78
CA THR A 136 18.93 -1.05 17.77
C THR A 136 19.83 -1.54 18.90
N HIS A 137 19.34 -2.47 19.71
CA HIS A 137 20.10 -3.11 20.77
C HIS A 137 20.49 -4.54 20.37
N ASN A 138 21.74 -4.93 20.64
CA ASN A 138 22.25 -6.28 20.34
C ASN A 138 21.97 -7.31 21.45
N GLU A 139 21.48 -6.84 22.60
CA GLU A 139 21.17 -7.70 23.74
C GLU A 139 19.68 -7.60 24.10
N PRO A 140 19.05 -8.71 24.53
CA PRO A 140 17.68 -8.69 25.01
C PRO A 140 17.51 -7.74 26.21
N PRO A 141 16.39 -7.00 26.29
CA PRO A 141 16.13 -6.13 27.43
C PRO A 141 15.93 -6.93 28.72
N SER A 142 16.32 -6.33 29.85
CA SER A 142 16.11 -6.94 31.16
C SER A 142 14.61 -7.07 31.48
N LYS A 143 14.27 -8.08 32.31
CA LYS A 143 12.89 -8.28 32.80
C LYS A 143 12.31 -7.02 33.44
N THR A 144 13.11 -6.29 34.23
CA THR A 144 12.68 -5.04 34.88
C THR A 144 12.29 -3.95 33.88
N THR A 145 13.04 -3.83 32.78
CA THR A 145 12.76 -2.85 31.73
C THR A 145 11.52 -3.24 30.91
N ILE A 146 11.34 -4.54 30.64
CA ILE A 146 10.13 -5.08 30.00
C ILE A 146 8.89 -4.76 30.84
N GLU A 147 8.92 -5.03 32.15
CA GLU A 147 7.81 -4.74 33.07
C GLU A 147 7.49 -3.25 33.17
N ALA A 148 8.49 -2.37 33.06
CA ALA A 148 8.27 -0.92 33.01
C ALA A 148 7.59 -0.49 31.71
N ALA A 149 8.01 -1.04 30.56
CA ALA A 149 7.38 -0.77 29.25
C ALA A 149 5.94 -1.29 29.18
N MET A 150 5.67 -2.47 29.72
CA MET A 150 4.33 -3.07 29.77
C MET A 150 3.29 -2.19 30.49
N ARG A 151 3.71 -1.39 31.49
CA ARG A 151 2.80 -0.48 32.19
C ARG A 151 2.30 0.69 31.35
N GLN A 152 2.95 0.94 30.20
CA GLN A 152 2.56 1.99 29.25
C GLN A 152 1.73 1.45 28.08
N ILE A 153 1.46 0.13 28.07
CA ILE A 153 0.76 -0.57 26.99
C ILE A 153 -0.64 -0.90 27.46
N GLY A 154 -1.61 -0.68 26.57
CA GLY A 154 -3.00 -1.03 26.77
C GLY A 154 -3.86 -0.24 25.81
N TYR A 155 -4.46 -0.93 24.84
CA TYR A 155 -5.44 -0.32 23.93
C TYR A 155 -6.62 0.33 24.66
N GLN A 156 -6.89 -0.05 25.92
CA GLN A 156 -7.96 0.55 26.73
C GLN A 156 -7.67 1.99 27.16
N TYR A 157 -6.42 2.47 27.02
CA TYR A 157 -6.04 3.85 27.33
C TYR A 157 -6.30 4.82 26.18
N LEU A 158 -6.72 4.34 25.02
CA LEU A 158 -6.96 5.14 23.82
C LEU A 158 -8.46 5.17 23.47
N GLN A 159 -8.95 6.33 23.02
CA GLN A 159 -10.35 6.57 22.65
C GLN A 159 -10.48 7.47 21.41
#